data_AF-A0A9D6PAN4-F1
#
_entry.id   AF-A0A9D6PAN4-F1
#
_cell.length_a   1.000
_cell.length_b   1.000
_cell.length_c   1.000
_cell.angle_alpha   90.00
_cell.angle_beta   90.00
_cell.angle_gamma   90.00
#
_symmetry.space_group_name_H-M   'P 1'
#
loop_
_entity.id
_entity.type
_entity.pdbx_description
1 polymer ?
#
loop_
_entity_poly.entity_id
_entity_poly.type
_entity_poly.pdbx_seq_one_letter_code
_entity_poly.pdbx_strand_id
1 'polypeptide(L)' 'MLSKELLEELKIILKEEYNLELTYGELVNLANKLVGYFDLLAKLNFKENQHG' A
#
# COMPACT_ATOMS: atom_id res chain seq x y z
N MET A 1 6.78 -7.31 -6.78
CA MET A 1 7.19 -7.53 -5.37
C MET A 1 7.74 -6.20 -4.87
N LEU A 2 7.33 -5.75 -3.68
CA LEU A 2 7.81 -4.49 -3.11
C LEU A 2 9.30 -4.57 -2.79
N SER A 3 10.05 -3.49 -3.03
CA SER A 3 11.47 -3.44 -2.70
C SER A 3 11.66 -3.37 -1.18
N LYS A 4 12.82 -3.84 -0.69
CA LYS A 4 13.17 -3.75 0.74
C LYS A 4 13.28 -2.30 1.19
N GLU A 5 13.86 -1.43 0.37
CA GLU A 5 14.00 0.00 0.63
C GLU A 5 12.64 0.67 0.84
N LEU A 6 11.67 0.42 -0.04
CA LEU A 6 10.32 0.98 0.07
C LEU A 6 9.59 0.48 1.33
N LEU A 7 9.83 -0.76 1.74
CA LEU A 7 9.28 -1.29 2.98
C LEU A 7 9.90 -0.59 4.21
N GLU A 8 11.20 -0.35 4.23
CA GLU A 8 11.84 0.37 5.34
C GLU A 8 11.36 1.83 5.42
N GLU A 9 11.19 2.52 4.30
CA GLU A 9 10.59 3.86 4.27
C GLU A 9 9.17 3.86 4.86
N LEU A 10 8.32 2.91 4.41
CA LEU A 10 6.97 2.75 4.94
C LEU A 10 6.99 2.48 6.45
N LYS A 11 7.93 1.68 6.94
CA LYS A 11 8.07 1.38 8.37
C LYS A 11 8.43 2.63 9.18
N ILE A 12 9.31 3.48 8.67
CA ILE A 12 9.68 4.75 9.31
C ILE A 12 8.46 5.66 9.40
N ILE A 13 7.72 5.85 8.29
CA ILE A 13 6.50 6.68 8.25
C ILE A 13 5.47 6.19 9.27
N LEU A 14 5.19 4.88 9.28
CA LEU A 14 4.20 4.29 10.20
C LEU A 14 4.61 4.47 11.67
N LYS A 15 5.91 4.42 11.97
CA LYS A 15 6.40 4.66 13.33
C LYS A 15 6.32 6.14 13.71
N GLU A 16 6.79 7.04 12.86
CA GLU A 16 6.93 8.47 13.19
C GLU A 16 5.58 9.19 13.21
N GLU A 17 4.72 8.91 12.25
CA GLU A 17 3.45 9.64 12.08
C GLU A 17 2.29 8.98 12.82
N TYR A 18 2.33 7.65 12.98
CA TYR A 18 1.20 6.87 13.52
C TYR A 18 1.55 6.10 14.80
N ASN A 19 2.81 6.14 15.26
CA ASN A 19 3.30 5.36 16.40
C ASN A 19 3.00 3.85 16.28
N LEU A 20 3.01 3.33 15.05
CA LEU A 20 2.76 1.92 14.75
C LEU A 20 4.08 1.20 14.50
N GLU A 21 4.44 0.28 15.40
CA GLU A 21 5.56 -0.63 15.21
C GLU A 21 5.06 -1.96 14.65
N LEU A 22 5.30 -2.19 13.35
CA LEU A 22 4.93 -3.42 12.67
C LEU A 22 6.14 -4.35 12.51
N THR A 23 5.89 -5.65 12.64
CA THR A 23 6.84 -6.67 12.19
C THR A 23 7.00 -6.62 10.67
N TYR A 24 8.10 -7.18 10.16
CA TYR A 24 8.33 -7.23 8.71
C TYR A 24 7.18 -7.94 7.95
N GLY A 25 6.62 -9.00 8.52
CA GLY A 25 5.48 -9.72 7.92
C GLY A 25 4.21 -8.87 7.86
N GLU A 26 3.91 -8.12 8.91
CA GLU A 26 2.74 -7.22 8.96
C GLU A 26 2.91 -6.05 8.00
N LEU A 27 4.12 -5.48 7.93
CA LEU A 27 4.49 -4.41 7.01
C LEU A 27 4.30 -4.82 5.55
N VAL A 28 4.79 -6.01 5.17
CA VAL A 28 4.60 -6.57 3.82
C VAL A 28 3.12 -6.78 3.52
N ASN A 29 2.36 -7.33 4.47
CA ASN A 29 0.93 -7.55 4.29
C ASN A 29 0.15 -6.24 4.12
N LEU A 30 0.45 -5.22 4.93
CA LEU A 30 -0.16 -3.90 4.84
C LEU A 30 0.16 -3.25 3.49
N ALA A 31 1.42 -3.24 3.09
CA ALA A 31 1.85 -2.61 1.85
C ALA A 31 1.20 -3.26 0.62
N ASN A 32 1.07 -4.60 0.60
CA ASN A 32 0.35 -5.30 -0.47
C ASN A 32 -1.15 -4.95 -0.50
N LYS A 33 -1.79 -4.79 0.67
CA LYS A 33 -3.19 -4.36 0.74
C LYS A 33 -3.39 -2.94 0.21
N LEU A 34 -2.47 -2.02 0.53
CA LEU A 34 -2.51 -0.65 0.01
C LEU A 34 -2.43 -0.62 -1.53
N VAL A 35 -1.43 -1.31 -2.10
CA VAL A 35 -1.29 -1.41 -3.56
C VAL A 35 -2.53 -2.04 -4.19
N GLY A 36 -3.05 -3.13 -3.62
CA GLY A 36 -4.25 -3.79 -4.13
C GLY A 36 -5.50 -2.92 -4.08
N TYR A 37 -5.65 -2.10 -3.03
CA TYR A 37 -6.76 -1.16 -2.92
C TYR A 37 -6.74 -0.11 -4.04
N PHE A 38 -5.59 0.52 -4.27
CA PHE A 38 -5.46 1.53 -5.34
C PHE A 38 -5.56 0.91 -6.75
N ASP A 39 -5.04 -0.30 -6.96
CA ASP A 39 -5.22 -1.02 -8.23
C ASP A 39 -6.70 -1.32 -8.51
N LEU A 40 -7.46 -1.72 -7.49
CA LEU A 40 -8.91 -1.90 -7.62
C LEU A 40 -9.62 -0.59 -7.99
N LEU A 41 -9.29 0.52 -7.30
CA LEU A 41 -9.87 1.82 -7.61
C LEU A 41 -9.55 2.26 -9.04
N ALA A 42 -8.31 2.07 -9.50
CA ALA A 42 -7.91 2.38 -10.87
C ALA A 42 -8.71 1.58 -11.90
N LYS A 43 -8.95 0.29 -11.64
CA LYS A 43 -9.79 -0.58 -12.49
C LYS A 43 -11.24 -0.14 -12.54
N LEU A 44 -11.81 0.30 -11.42
CA LEU A 44 -13.19 0.82 -11.36
C LEU A 44 -13.31 2.11 -12.17
N ASN A 45 -12.40 3.07 -11.94
CA ASN A 45 -12.37 4.33 -12.67
C ASN A 45 -12.18 4.12 -14.19
N PHE A 46 -11.32 3.18 -14.60
CA PHE A 46 -11.17 2.83 -16.00
C PHE A 46 -12.47 2.28 -16.61
N LYS A 47 -13.19 1.40 -15.88
CA LYS A 47 -14.48 0.87 -16.33
C LYS A 47 -15.55 1.95 -16.46
N GLU A 48 -15.63 2.87 -15.51
CA GLU A 48 -16.59 3.99 -15.57
C GLU A 48 -16.30 4.91 -16.75
N ASN A 49 -15.03 5.23 -17.01
CA ASN A 49 -14.64 6.11 -18.12
C ASN A 49 -14.70 5.47 -19.53
N GLN A 50 -14.86 4.15 -19.64
CA GLN A 50 -15.07 3.46 -20.92
C GLN A 50 -16.54 3.21 -21.26
N HIS A 51 -17.46 3.45 -20.33
CA HIS A 51 -18.91 3.31 -20.52
C HIS A 51 -19.66 4.66 -20.45
N GLY A 52 -18.94 5.79 -20.54
CA GLY A 52 -19.48 7.15 -20.65
C GLY A 52 -19.53 7.67 -22.08
#